data_AF-A0A1M5SV61-F1
#
_entry.id   AF-A0A1M5SV61-F1
#
_cell.length_a   1.000
_cell.length_b   1.000
_cell.length_c   1.000
_cell.angle_alpha   90.00
_cell.angle_beta   90.00
_cell.angle_gamma   90.00
#
_symmetry.space_group_name_H-M   'P 1'
#
loop_
_entity.id
_entity.type
_entity.pdbx_description
1 polymer ?
#
loop_
_entity_poly.entity_id
_entity_poly.type
_entity_poly.pdbx_seq_one_letter_code
_entity_poly.pdbx_strand_id
1 'polypeptide(L)'
;MRERIAALILCLFYGTVYAEDVLLKQGAGAVNWTTGIVTATGVTEIPDSLINNASAKRALTNKAKLMAYRNLAEMVAGIRITSTTTVENMMLTSDSVTAKVDALIRGAKIINTEDNGDLISVTLAFDTNTGFVQAILPEEYTLAIPNRRLENNRAFMSAMWSKLNGITFWPQVYADEVDSMATINTVEELMYAKRLYSWLLKYDKDLASALLKNIETFEKQNLFTGILIDARDITDFELAVIPTIRNLKGEKIYPGEIYSFSNGRMKRPVSYDFSMKDAWKNKRIAAHPLEIKALHTYENRKSDLVISNAAAELLISNEHIKEVVKRASVMVVIAN
;
A
#
# COMPACT_ATOMS: atom_id res chain seq x y z
N MET A 1 -33.32 54.98 7.45
CA MET A 1 -33.62 54.32 8.75
C MET A 1 -33.45 52.82 8.52
N ARG A 2 -32.38 52.11 8.87
CA ARG A 2 -31.20 52.32 9.70
C ARG A 2 -30.05 51.55 9.04
N GLU A 3 -28.86 52.15 9.06
CA GLU A 3 -27.59 51.44 8.93
C GLU A 3 -27.49 50.31 9.98
N ARG A 4 -26.75 49.23 9.68
CA ARG A 4 -25.56 48.83 10.44
C ARG A 4 -25.00 47.45 10.07
N ILE A 5 -23.70 47.48 9.82
CA ILE A 5 -22.66 46.52 10.25
C ILE A 5 -22.40 45.33 9.32
N ALA A 6 -21.29 45.49 8.60
CA ALA A 6 -20.41 44.42 8.15
C ALA A 6 -20.12 43.43 9.28
N ALA A 7 -20.52 42.16 9.09
CA ALA A 7 -19.95 41.04 9.80
C ALA A 7 -19.07 40.28 8.81
N LEU A 8 -17.78 40.51 8.97
CA LEU A 8 -16.66 39.82 8.35
C LEU A 8 -16.81 38.33 8.69
N ILE A 9 -17.41 37.54 7.80
CA ILE A 9 -17.34 36.08 7.89
C ILE A 9 -15.95 35.68 7.42
N LEU A 10 -14.98 35.86 8.32
CA LEU A 10 -13.75 35.07 8.31
C LEU A 10 -14.15 33.66 8.76
N CYS A 11 -14.83 32.93 7.88
CA CYS A 11 -14.86 31.48 7.97
C CYS A 11 -13.44 31.02 7.67
N LEU A 12 -12.65 30.84 8.74
CA LEU A 12 -11.54 29.91 8.78
C LEU A 12 -12.06 28.59 8.22
N PHE A 13 -11.87 28.39 6.91
CA PHE A 13 -11.81 27.06 6.34
C PHE A 13 -10.67 26.36 7.07
N TYR A 14 -10.99 25.63 8.13
CA TYR A 14 -10.24 24.44 8.47
C TYR A 14 -10.43 23.48 7.31
N GLY A 15 -9.68 23.70 6.23
CA GLY A 15 -9.44 22.65 5.26
C GLY A 15 -8.77 21.53 6.04
N THR A 16 -9.49 20.46 6.28
CA THR A 16 -8.83 19.16 6.46
C THR A 16 -8.06 18.95 5.17
N VAL A 17 -6.75 19.20 5.19
CA VAL A 17 -5.84 18.76 4.14
C VAL A 17 -5.93 17.24 4.18
N TYR A 18 -6.81 16.69 3.35
CA TYR A 18 -6.80 15.27 3.04
C TYR A 18 -5.44 14.99 2.38
N ALA A 19 -4.82 13.88 2.77
CA ALA A 19 -3.58 13.43 2.13
C ALA A 19 -3.82 13.38 0.61
N GLU A 20 -2.96 14.05 -0.16
CA GLU A 20 -3.05 14.05 -1.61
C GLU A 20 -2.52 12.70 -2.10
N ASP A 21 -3.39 11.91 -2.71
CA ASP A 21 -2.99 10.63 -3.29
C ASP A 21 -2.01 10.87 -4.45
N VAL A 22 -1.02 9.98 -4.58
CA VAL A 22 -0.10 9.95 -5.73
C VAL A 22 -0.85 9.51 -6.97
N LEU A 23 -1.49 10.46 -7.64
CA LEU A 23 -2.37 10.24 -8.78
C LEU A 23 -1.72 10.68 -10.09
N LEU A 24 -1.45 9.72 -10.97
CA LEU A 24 -1.00 9.99 -12.33
C LEU A 24 -2.20 9.89 -13.28
N LYS A 25 -2.63 11.01 -13.86
CA LYS A 25 -3.67 11.03 -14.90
C LYS A 25 -3.05 10.84 -16.29
N GLN A 26 -3.64 9.98 -17.09
CA GLN A 26 -3.22 9.75 -18.48
C GLN A 26 -4.43 9.47 -19.35
N GLY A 27 -4.65 10.30 -20.37
CA GLY A 27 -5.79 10.19 -21.27
C GLY A 27 -7.12 10.13 -20.51
N ALA A 28 -7.89 9.07 -20.74
CA ALA A 28 -9.20 8.85 -20.11
C ALA A 28 -9.15 8.04 -18.79
N GLY A 29 -7.97 7.92 -18.18
CA GLY A 29 -7.78 7.15 -16.95
C GLY A 29 -6.77 7.77 -15.99
N ALA A 30 -6.57 7.08 -14.87
CA ALA A 30 -5.59 7.45 -13.87
C ALA A 30 -5.07 6.24 -13.10
N VAL A 31 -3.81 6.31 -12.65
CA VAL A 31 -3.21 5.37 -11.71
C VAL A 31 -3.04 6.07 -10.37
N ASN A 32 -3.72 5.59 -9.34
CA ASN A 32 -3.50 6.03 -7.97
C ASN A 32 -2.48 5.09 -7.32
N TRP A 33 -1.24 5.56 -7.21
CA TRP A 33 -0.12 4.80 -6.69
C TRP A 33 -0.13 4.66 -5.17
N THR A 34 -0.84 5.53 -4.47
CA THR A 34 -1.07 5.47 -3.02
C THR A 34 -2.04 4.34 -2.65
N THR A 35 -3.15 4.21 -3.38
CA THR A 35 -4.18 3.18 -3.12
C THR A 35 -3.98 1.91 -3.94
N GLY A 36 -3.26 1.98 -5.06
CA GLY A 36 -3.11 0.88 -6.02
C GLY A 36 -4.34 0.68 -6.91
N ILE A 37 -5.21 1.68 -7.03
CA ILE A 37 -6.39 1.64 -7.89
C ILE A 37 -6.04 2.29 -9.25
N VAL A 38 -6.34 1.60 -10.34
CA VAL A 38 -6.33 2.16 -11.69
C VAL A 38 -7.77 2.40 -12.10
N THR A 39 -8.08 3.59 -12.58
CA THR A 39 -9.40 3.92 -13.11
C THR A 39 -9.33 4.30 -14.59
N ALA A 40 -10.41 4.00 -15.31
CA ALA A 40 -10.57 4.44 -16.68
C ALA A 40 -12.04 4.66 -17.01
N THR A 41 -12.32 5.70 -17.78
CA THR A 41 -13.67 6.12 -18.15
C THR A 41 -13.88 5.99 -19.65
N GLY A 42 -15.00 5.40 -20.05
CA GLY A 42 -15.50 5.43 -21.42
C GLY A 42 -16.67 6.40 -21.51
N VAL A 43 -16.73 7.18 -22.59
CA VAL A 43 -17.73 8.23 -22.80
C VAL A 43 -18.39 8.04 -24.17
N THR A 44 -19.71 8.21 -24.22
CA THR A 44 -20.48 8.21 -25.48
C THR A 44 -21.46 9.37 -25.49
N GLU A 45 -21.59 10.02 -26.65
CA GLU A 45 -22.62 11.03 -26.88
C GLU A 45 -24.01 10.41 -27.05
N ILE A 46 -25.02 11.13 -26.57
CA ILE A 46 -26.44 10.82 -26.74
C ILE A 46 -26.99 11.77 -27.81
N PRO A 47 -27.29 11.29 -29.03
CA PRO A 47 -27.97 12.10 -30.02
C PRO A 47 -29.34 12.57 -29.50
N ASP A 48 -29.75 13.81 -29.83
CA ASP A 48 -31.02 14.40 -29.37
C ASP A 48 -32.23 13.48 -29.59
N SER A 49 -32.27 12.80 -30.74
CA SER A 49 -33.33 11.85 -31.10
C SER A 49 -33.46 10.64 -30.16
N LEU A 50 -32.41 10.33 -29.40
CA LEU A 50 -32.32 9.15 -28.53
C LEU A 50 -32.45 9.48 -27.03
N ILE A 51 -32.58 10.76 -26.65
CA ILE A 51 -32.66 11.20 -25.25
C ILE A 51 -33.77 10.49 -24.47
N ASN A 52 -34.93 10.28 -25.08
CA ASN A 52 -36.07 9.61 -24.44
C ASN A 52 -36.16 8.10 -24.75
N ASN A 53 -35.16 7.54 -25.42
CA ASN A 53 -35.16 6.14 -25.84
C ASN A 53 -34.34 5.26 -24.88
N ALA A 54 -35.04 4.57 -23.98
CA ALA A 54 -34.41 3.73 -22.96
C ALA A 54 -33.56 2.57 -23.52
N SER A 55 -33.97 1.94 -24.63
CA SER A 55 -33.19 0.84 -25.22
C SER A 55 -31.93 1.35 -25.92
N ALA A 56 -32.02 2.50 -26.59
CA ALA A 56 -30.88 3.18 -27.17
C ALA A 56 -29.87 3.63 -26.09
N LYS A 57 -30.36 4.22 -24.98
CA LYS A 57 -29.51 4.58 -23.84
C LYS A 57 -28.78 3.38 -23.26
N ARG A 58 -29.43 2.23 -23.10
CA ARG A 58 -28.76 0.98 -22.66
C ARG A 58 -27.66 0.54 -23.63
N ALA A 59 -27.90 0.63 -24.94
CA ALA A 59 -26.89 0.31 -25.94
C ALA A 59 -25.68 1.27 -25.87
N LEU A 60 -25.92 2.56 -25.67
CA LEU A 60 -24.88 3.57 -25.46
C LEU A 60 -24.11 3.33 -24.16
N THR A 61 -24.77 2.98 -23.05
CA THR A 61 -24.09 2.57 -21.80
C THR A 61 -23.19 1.36 -22.01
N ASN A 62 -23.63 0.35 -22.75
CA ASN A 62 -22.79 -0.82 -23.07
C ASN A 62 -21.58 -0.43 -23.94
N LYS A 63 -21.76 0.52 -24.87
CA LYS A 63 -20.66 1.07 -25.68
C LYS A 63 -19.67 1.86 -24.81
N ALA A 64 -20.15 2.71 -23.91
CA ALA A 64 -19.32 3.43 -22.94
C ALA A 64 -18.54 2.46 -22.04
N LYS A 65 -19.19 1.37 -21.58
CA LYS A 65 -18.53 0.30 -20.82
C LYS A 65 -17.42 -0.39 -21.64
N LEU A 66 -17.64 -0.71 -22.91
CA LEU A 66 -16.61 -1.29 -23.78
C LEU A 66 -15.42 -0.34 -23.98
N MET A 67 -15.68 0.95 -24.17
CA MET A 67 -14.64 1.98 -24.24
C MET A 67 -13.87 2.09 -22.93
N ALA A 68 -14.55 2.03 -21.78
CA ALA A 68 -13.91 2.03 -20.46
C ALA A 68 -12.95 0.85 -20.29
N TYR A 69 -13.34 -0.36 -20.73
CA TYR A 69 -12.45 -1.53 -20.69
C TYR A 69 -11.22 -1.38 -21.59
N ARG A 70 -11.37 -0.78 -22.79
CA ARG A 70 -10.23 -0.50 -23.68
C ARG A 70 -9.26 0.46 -23.03
N ASN A 71 -9.78 1.60 -22.54
CA ASN A 71 -8.98 2.60 -21.84
C ASN A 71 -8.31 1.99 -20.61
N LEU A 72 -9.02 1.12 -19.86
CA LEU A 72 -8.45 0.43 -18.71
C LEU A 72 -7.32 -0.52 -19.10
N ALA A 73 -7.47 -1.26 -20.21
CA ALA A 73 -6.42 -2.17 -20.69
C ALA A 73 -5.17 -1.39 -21.13
N GLU A 74 -5.33 -0.26 -21.81
CA GLU A 74 -4.23 0.65 -22.15
C GLU A 74 -3.52 1.18 -20.90
N MET A 75 -4.29 1.66 -19.92
CA MET A 75 -3.75 2.12 -18.63
C MET A 75 -2.97 1.01 -17.93
N VAL A 76 -3.50 -0.21 -17.89
CA VAL A 76 -2.84 -1.36 -17.24
C VAL A 76 -1.58 -1.79 -17.99
N ALA A 77 -1.60 -1.82 -19.33
CA ALA A 77 -0.45 -2.18 -20.15
C ALA A 77 0.74 -1.20 -19.95
N GLY A 78 0.43 0.09 -19.81
CA GLY A 78 1.42 1.14 -19.56
C GLY A 78 2.03 1.13 -18.15
N ILE A 79 1.50 0.34 -17.21
CA ILE A 79 2.03 0.27 -15.84
C ILE A 79 3.47 -0.26 -15.86
N ARG A 80 4.38 0.52 -15.29
CA ARG A 80 5.76 0.10 -15.07
C ARG A 80 5.83 -0.92 -13.93
N ILE A 81 6.42 -2.08 -14.19
CA ILE A 81 6.63 -3.13 -13.19
C ILE A 81 7.96 -2.90 -12.49
N THR A 82 9.03 -2.72 -13.25
CA THR A 82 10.40 -2.43 -12.77
C THR A 82 11.00 -1.30 -13.62
N SER A 83 12.22 -0.87 -13.31
CA SER A 83 12.94 0.13 -14.10
C SER A 83 13.11 -0.21 -15.59
N THR A 84 13.00 -1.47 -15.98
CA THR A 84 13.21 -1.92 -17.37
C THR A 84 12.02 -2.63 -18.00
N THR A 85 10.95 -2.86 -17.22
CA THR A 85 9.85 -3.73 -17.65
C THR A 85 8.50 -3.09 -17.35
N THR A 86 7.62 -3.07 -18.34
CA THR A 86 6.21 -2.69 -18.23
C THR A 86 5.31 -3.94 -18.30
N VAL A 87 4.02 -3.79 -17.99
CA VAL A 87 3.03 -4.86 -18.14
C VAL A 87 2.93 -5.30 -19.60
N GLU A 88 2.92 -4.36 -20.53
CA GLU A 88 2.97 -4.66 -21.97
C GLU A 88 4.15 -5.55 -22.34
N ASN A 89 5.38 -5.19 -21.91
CA ASN A 89 6.56 -6.02 -22.16
C ASN A 89 6.39 -7.45 -21.63
N MET A 90 5.83 -7.60 -20.43
CA MET A 90 5.59 -8.94 -19.85
C MET A 90 4.56 -9.72 -20.66
N MET A 91 3.46 -9.08 -21.07
CA MET A 91 2.40 -9.69 -21.89
C MET A 91 2.93 -10.14 -23.25
N LEU A 92 3.79 -9.33 -23.89
CA LEU A 92 4.44 -9.68 -25.15
C LEU A 92 5.33 -10.93 -25.04
N THR A 93 5.95 -11.13 -23.88
CA THR A 93 6.88 -12.25 -23.64
C THR A 93 6.24 -13.49 -23.01
N SER A 94 4.98 -13.43 -22.56
CA SER A 94 4.33 -14.54 -21.86
C SER A 94 2.82 -14.58 -22.03
N ASP A 95 2.33 -15.59 -22.76
CA ASP A 95 0.90 -15.87 -22.93
C ASP A 95 0.19 -16.11 -21.59
N SER A 96 0.88 -16.70 -20.62
CA SER A 96 0.34 -16.94 -19.27
C SER A 96 0.10 -15.63 -18.52
N VAL A 97 1.03 -14.67 -18.63
CA VAL A 97 0.86 -13.32 -18.07
C VAL A 97 -0.32 -12.63 -18.76
N THR A 98 -0.35 -12.65 -20.09
CA THR A 98 -1.45 -12.08 -20.89
C THR A 98 -2.81 -12.61 -20.46
N ALA A 99 -2.98 -13.94 -20.39
CA ALA A 99 -4.24 -14.54 -20.00
C ALA A 99 -4.69 -14.14 -18.57
N LYS A 100 -3.75 -14.04 -17.63
CA LYS A 100 -4.03 -13.63 -16.25
C LYS A 100 -4.38 -12.15 -16.15
N VAL A 101 -3.60 -11.27 -16.79
CA VAL A 101 -3.85 -9.81 -16.79
C VAL A 101 -5.20 -9.51 -17.44
N ASP A 102 -5.50 -10.14 -18.58
CA ASP A 102 -6.79 -10.02 -19.24
C ASP A 102 -7.96 -10.46 -18.37
N ALA A 103 -7.82 -11.58 -17.65
CA ALA A 103 -8.84 -12.06 -16.74
C ALA A 103 -9.09 -11.07 -15.59
N LEU A 104 -8.02 -10.48 -15.06
CA LEU A 104 -8.07 -9.47 -14.00
C LEU A 104 -8.73 -8.17 -14.50
N ILE A 105 -8.40 -7.68 -15.71
CA ILE A 105 -9.05 -6.51 -16.32
C ILE A 105 -10.54 -6.75 -16.54
N ARG A 106 -10.93 -7.94 -17.04
CA ARG A 106 -12.34 -8.32 -17.18
C ARG A 106 -13.09 -8.31 -15.84
N GLY A 107 -12.40 -8.59 -14.74
CA GLY A 107 -12.90 -8.52 -13.38
C GLY A 107 -13.00 -7.11 -12.78
N ALA A 108 -12.64 -6.06 -13.53
CA ALA A 108 -12.72 -4.68 -13.05
C ALA A 108 -14.15 -4.28 -12.67
N LYS A 109 -14.27 -3.47 -11.61
CA LYS A 109 -15.55 -3.05 -11.05
C LYS A 109 -16.01 -1.76 -11.70
N ILE A 110 -17.29 -1.67 -12.06
CA ILE A 110 -17.91 -0.38 -12.40
C ILE A 110 -18.09 0.39 -11.09
N ILE A 111 -17.47 1.56 -11.00
CA ILE A 111 -17.57 2.43 -9.82
C ILE A 111 -18.46 3.64 -10.06
N ASN A 112 -18.70 4.01 -11.32
CA ASN A 112 -19.61 5.09 -11.69
C ASN A 112 -20.29 4.80 -13.04
N THR A 113 -21.53 5.25 -13.17
CA THR A 113 -22.27 5.33 -14.43
C THR A 113 -23.13 6.57 -14.39
N GLU A 114 -22.90 7.49 -15.30
CA GLU A 114 -23.55 8.80 -15.33
C GLU A 114 -24.20 9.02 -16.69
N ASP A 115 -25.44 9.48 -16.69
CA ASP A 115 -26.17 9.98 -17.85
C ASP A 115 -26.62 11.40 -17.49
N ASN A 116 -26.03 12.40 -18.13
CA ASN A 116 -26.34 13.80 -17.85
C ASN A 116 -27.30 14.42 -18.89
N GLY A 117 -27.88 13.61 -19.78
CA GLY A 117 -28.73 14.07 -20.89
C GLY A 117 -28.00 14.20 -22.22
N ASP A 118 -26.71 14.52 -22.21
CA ASP A 118 -25.88 14.73 -23.41
C ASP A 118 -24.85 13.61 -23.60
N LEU A 119 -24.28 13.12 -22.49
CA LEU A 119 -23.24 12.10 -22.45
C LEU A 119 -23.63 10.98 -21.49
N ILE A 120 -23.26 9.76 -21.87
CA ILE A 120 -23.17 8.62 -20.96
C ILE A 120 -21.70 8.34 -20.68
N SER A 121 -21.33 8.30 -19.42
CA SER A 121 -20.00 7.89 -18.97
C SER A 121 -20.06 6.66 -18.07
N VAL A 122 -19.07 5.78 -18.20
CA VAL A 122 -18.90 4.59 -17.35
C VAL A 122 -17.45 4.55 -16.88
N THR A 123 -17.23 4.53 -15.57
CA THR A 123 -15.89 4.44 -14.97
C THR A 123 -15.67 3.07 -14.35
N LEU A 124 -14.58 2.42 -14.75
CA LEU A 124 -14.10 1.17 -14.18
C LEU A 124 -12.97 1.43 -13.17
N ALA A 125 -12.86 0.55 -12.18
CA ALA A 125 -11.76 0.48 -11.24
C ALA A 125 -11.13 -0.91 -11.23
N PHE A 126 -9.81 -0.92 -11.24
CA PHE A 126 -8.95 -2.09 -11.19
C PHE A 126 -8.03 -2.00 -9.98
N ASP A 127 -8.04 -3.02 -9.11
CA ASP A 127 -7.21 -3.06 -7.91
C ASP A 127 -5.93 -3.87 -8.14
N THR A 128 -4.79 -3.17 -8.22
CA THR A 128 -3.47 -3.78 -8.41
C THR A 128 -2.97 -4.55 -7.19
N ASN A 129 -3.61 -4.44 -6.03
CA ASN A 129 -3.21 -5.15 -4.82
C ASN A 129 -3.73 -6.59 -4.77
N THR A 130 -4.70 -6.94 -5.63
CA THR A 130 -5.39 -8.23 -5.61
C THR A 130 -5.02 -9.06 -6.84
N GLY A 131 -4.10 -10.01 -6.70
CA GLY A 131 -3.72 -10.98 -7.75
C GLY A 131 -2.88 -10.43 -8.90
N PHE A 132 -2.85 -9.12 -9.11
CA PHE A 132 -2.10 -8.48 -10.21
C PHE A 132 -0.58 -8.63 -10.06
N VAL A 133 -0.03 -8.39 -8.88
CA VAL A 133 1.42 -8.58 -8.63
C VAL A 133 1.84 -10.02 -8.91
N GLN A 134 1.00 -11.00 -8.57
CA GLN A 134 1.24 -12.42 -8.87
C GLN A 134 1.18 -12.70 -10.39
N ALA A 135 0.29 -12.04 -11.11
CA ALA A 135 0.13 -12.23 -12.55
C ALA A 135 1.34 -11.73 -13.34
N ILE A 136 2.00 -10.67 -12.86
CA ILE A 136 3.06 -9.97 -13.59
C ILE A 136 4.45 -10.15 -12.98
N LEU A 137 4.61 -11.03 -11.99
CA LEU A 137 5.85 -11.18 -11.25
C LEU A 137 6.99 -11.62 -12.18
N PRO A 138 8.07 -10.84 -12.32
CA PRO A 138 9.21 -11.24 -13.16
C PRO A 138 9.86 -12.53 -12.64
N GLU A 139 10.40 -13.34 -13.56
CA GLU A 139 11.00 -14.64 -13.24
C GLU A 139 12.13 -14.55 -12.19
N GLU A 140 12.92 -13.47 -12.23
CA GLU A 140 13.98 -13.21 -11.24
C GLU A 140 13.47 -13.14 -9.78
N TYR A 141 12.18 -12.91 -9.56
CA TYR A 141 11.55 -12.91 -8.23
C TYR A 141 10.86 -14.24 -7.88
N THR A 142 10.88 -15.23 -8.79
CA THR A 142 10.24 -16.55 -8.60
C THR A 142 11.20 -17.62 -8.04
N LEU A 143 12.51 -17.41 -8.13
CA LEU A 143 13.55 -18.44 -7.89
C LEU A 143 14.03 -18.59 -6.43
N ALA A 144 13.14 -18.40 -5.45
CA ALA A 144 13.43 -18.69 -4.03
C ALA A 144 12.37 -19.61 -3.40
N ILE A 145 11.97 -20.68 -4.10
CA ILE A 145 11.31 -21.83 -3.46
C ILE A 145 12.37 -22.92 -3.30
N PRO A 146 13.03 -23.06 -2.13
CA PRO A 146 13.68 -24.31 -1.81
C PRO A 146 12.58 -25.37 -1.80
N ASN A 147 12.75 -26.44 -2.58
CA ASN A 147 11.86 -27.60 -2.63
C ASN A 147 11.73 -28.24 -1.25
N ARG A 148 10.89 -27.70 -0.35
CA ARG A 148 10.35 -28.47 0.76
C ARG A 148 9.27 -29.37 0.18
N ARG A 149 9.68 -30.58 -0.20
CA ARG A 149 8.77 -31.74 -0.23
C ARG A 149 7.96 -31.69 1.07
N LEU A 150 6.64 -31.55 0.94
CA LEU A 150 5.70 -31.76 2.04
C LEU A 150 5.83 -33.23 2.45
N GLU A 151 6.65 -33.53 3.45
CA GLU A 151 6.58 -34.80 4.15
C GLU A 151 5.36 -34.79 5.06
N ASN A 152 4.54 -35.83 4.92
CA ASN A 152 3.22 -35.98 5.53
C ASN A 152 3.26 -35.93 7.08
N ASN A 153 2.87 -34.80 7.66
CA ASN A 153 2.90 -34.55 9.09
C ASN A 153 1.66 -35.07 9.86
N ARG A 154 1.41 -36.39 9.79
CA ARG A 154 0.48 -37.05 10.74
C ARG A 154 1.08 -37.17 12.15
N ALA A 155 2.41 -37.24 12.27
CA ALA A 155 3.12 -37.38 13.54
C ALA A 155 3.17 -36.08 14.37
N PHE A 156 3.30 -34.92 13.71
CA PHE A 156 3.30 -33.61 14.38
C PHE A 156 1.96 -33.32 15.06
N MET A 157 0.85 -33.58 14.36
CA MET A 157 -0.50 -33.36 14.89
C MET A 157 -0.87 -34.32 16.03
N SER A 158 -0.38 -35.58 16.00
CA SER A 158 -0.63 -36.53 17.09
C SER A 158 0.19 -36.21 18.35
N ALA A 159 1.42 -35.69 18.20
CA ALA A 159 2.25 -35.26 19.33
C ALA A 159 1.72 -33.98 20.00
N MET A 160 1.07 -33.10 19.22
CA MET A 160 0.48 -31.85 19.73
C MET A 160 -0.84 -32.11 20.49
N TRP A 161 -1.65 -33.07 20.03
CA TRP A 161 -2.92 -33.41 20.69
C TRP A 161 -2.75 -34.23 21.98
N SER A 162 -1.68 -35.02 22.13
CA SER A 162 -1.47 -35.81 23.36
C SER A 162 -1.03 -34.97 24.57
N LYS A 163 -0.64 -33.71 24.37
CA LYS A 163 -0.23 -32.78 25.44
C LYS A 163 -1.35 -31.88 25.95
N LEU A 164 -2.55 -31.94 25.38
CA LEU A 164 -3.67 -31.05 25.72
C LEU A 164 -4.80 -31.71 26.52
N ASN A 165 -4.68 -32.99 26.86
CA ASN A 165 -5.61 -33.64 27.80
C ASN A 165 -5.10 -33.50 29.24
N GLY A 166 -5.44 -32.41 29.93
CA GLY A 166 -5.26 -32.37 31.38
C GLY A 166 -5.17 -31.04 32.10
N ILE A 167 -5.76 -29.93 31.61
CA ILE A 167 -5.74 -28.68 32.39
C ILE A 167 -7.16 -28.13 32.55
N THR A 168 -7.70 -28.32 33.76
CA THR A 168 -8.95 -27.76 34.28
C THR A 168 -8.76 -26.31 34.74
N PHE A 169 -9.85 -25.52 34.71
CA PHE A 169 -9.84 -24.07 34.89
C PHE A 169 -10.64 -23.63 36.15
N TRP A 170 -10.26 -22.47 36.70
CA TRP A 170 -10.93 -21.59 37.70
C TRP A 170 -10.49 -21.73 39.20
N PRO A 171 -10.66 -20.69 40.05
CA PRO A 171 -9.69 -19.61 40.27
C PRO A 171 -9.47 -19.24 41.77
N GLN A 172 -8.72 -18.15 41.98
CA GLN A 172 -8.62 -17.26 43.16
C GLN A 172 -7.38 -17.41 44.04
N VAL A 173 -6.58 -16.34 44.09
CA VAL A 173 -6.09 -15.68 45.32
C VAL A 173 -5.89 -14.18 45.00
N TYR A 174 -6.36 -13.31 45.89
CA TYR A 174 -6.09 -11.85 45.93
C TYR A 174 -4.86 -11.54 46.82
N ALA A 175 -4.28 -10.34 46.65
CA ALA A 175 -3.15 -9.70 47.36
C ALA A 175 -1.80 -9.85 46.62
N ASP A 176 -0.98 -8.83 46.34
CA ASP A 176 -0.79 -7.51 46.98
C ASP A 176 -0.31 -6.44 45.97
N GLU A 177 -0.36 -5.21 46.47
CA GLU A 177 -0.08 -3.88 45.94
C GLU A 177 1.22 -3.61 45.13
N VAL A 178 1.05 -2.70 44.15
CA VAL A 178 2.00 -1.77 43.46
C VAL A 178 2.88 -2.30 42.29
N ASP A 179 2.80 -1.55 41.17
CA ASP A 179 3.78 -1.42 40.07
C ASP A 179 3.81 -2.44 38.92
N SER A 180 2.72 -2.54 38.17
CA SER A 180 2.80 -3.11 36.81
C SER A 180 1.92 -2.34 35.83
N MET A 181 2.40 -1.15 35.45
CA MET A 181 1.94 -0.59 34.19
C MET A 181 2.43 -1.52 33.07
N ALA A 182 1.51 -2.27 32.46
CA ALA A 182 1.79 -3.29 31.44
C ALA A 182 2.89 -2.83 30.46
N THR A 183 3.96 -3.61 30.34
CA THR A 183 5.04 -3.34 29.40
C THR A 183 4.59 -3.72 27.99
N ILE A 184 4.84 -2.84 27.03
CA ILE A 184 4.58 -3.11 25.61
C ILE A 184 5.75 -3.94 25.11
N ASN A 185 5.49 -5.15 24.62
CA ASN A 185 6.51 -6.09 24.17
C ASN A 185 6.31 -6.54 22.72
N THR A 186 5.17 -6.23 22.11
CA THR A 186 4.85 -6.59 20.73
C THR A 186 4.36 -5.41 19.89
N VAL A 187 4.47 -5.50 18.56
CA VAL A 187 3.97 -4.47 17.63
C VAL A 187 2.44 -4.33 17.72
N GLU A 188 1.73 -5.42 18.00
CA GLU A 188 0.28 -5.41 18.17
C GLU A 188 -0.10 -4.64 19.44
N GLU A 189 0.58 -4.91 20.55
CA GLU A 189 0.44 -4.16 21.81
C GLU A 189 0.77 -2.68 21.64
N LEU A 190 1.80 -2.33 20.84
CA LEU A 190 2.10 -0.92 20.52
C LEU A 190 0.94 -0.26 19.78
N MET A 191 0.34 -0.94 18.80
CA MET A 191 -0.80 -0.40 18.06
C MET A 191 -2.02 -0.20 18.98
N TYR A 192 -2.30 -1.15 19.87
CA TYR A 192 -3.37 -1.00 20.87
C TYR A 192 -3.05 0.12 21.86
N ALA A 193 -1.82 0.20 22.35
CA ALA A 193 -1.36 1.25 23.25
C ALA A 193 -1.49 2.64 22.61
N LYS A 194 -1.15 2.82 21.33
CA LYS A 194 -1.33 4.12 20.64
C LYS A 194 -2.80 4.49 20.44
N ARG A 195 -3.66 3.51 20.15
CA ARG A 195 -5.12 3.73 20.08
C ARG A 195 -5.67 4.12 21.46
N LEU A 196 -5.22 3.43 22.51
CA LEU A 196 -5.59 3.72 23.89
C LEU A 196 -5.07 5.09 24.34
N TYR A 197 -3.83 5.45 24.01
CA TYR A 197 -3.27 6.79 24.26
C TYR A 197 -4.11 7.90 23.60
N SER A 198 -4.50 7.71 22.34
CA SER A 198 -5.35 8.65 21.62
C SER A 198 -6.73 8.83 22.25
N TRP A 199 -7.26 7.77 22.86
CA TRP A 199 -8.49 7.81 23.65
C TRP A 199 -8.23 8.52 25.00
N LEU A 200 -7.21 8.11 25.75
CA LEU A 200 -6.85 8.66 27.07
C LEU A 200 -6.55 10.15 27.02
N LEU A 201 -5.91 10.67 25.97
CA LEU A 201 -5.65 12.11 25.80
C LEU A 201 -6.90 12.98 25.97
N LYS A 202 -8.09 12.43 25.70
CA LYS A 202 -9.37 13.12 25.80
C LYS A 202 -10.02 13.03 27.19
N TYR A 203 -9.60 12.08 28.02
CA TYR A 203 -10.28 11.72 29.27
C TYR A 203 -9.38 11.78 30.51
N ASP A 204 -8.12 11.35 30.40
CA ASP A 204 -7.14 11.33 31.49
C ASP A 204 -5.73 11.58 30.96
N LYS A 205 -5.21 12.79 31.22
CA LYS A 205 -3.90 13.24 30.72
C LYS A 205 -2.73 12.60 31.47
N ASP A 206 -2.92 12.20 32.71
CA ASP A 206 -1.85 11.64 33.54
C ASP A 206 -1.62 10.18 33.16
N LEU A 207 -2.70 9.41 32.97
CA LEU A 207 -2.64 8.06 32.40
C LEU A 207 -2.10 8.06 30.96
N ALA A 208 -2.50 9.04 30.15
CA ALA A 208 -1.96 9.20 28.81
C ALA A 208 -0.44 9.44 28.83
N SER A 209 0.06 10.27 29.75
CA SER A 209 1.48 10.59 29.89
C SER A 209 2.31 9.39 30.36
N ALA A 210 1.78 8.61 31.29
CA ALA A 210 2.43 7.38 31.75
C ALA A 210 2.48 6.31 30.64
N LEU A 211 1.42 6.17 29.83
CA LEU A 211 1.39 5.26 28.69
C LEU A 211 2.34 5.71 27.58
N LEU A 212 2.44 7.02 27.34
CA LEU A 212 3.39 7.59 26.39
C LEU A 212 4.83 7.23 26.73
N LYS A 213 5.20 7.24 28.03
CA LYS A 213 6.55 6.84 28.47
C LYS A 213 6.88 5.39 28.12
N ASN A 214 5.92 4.47 28.25
CA ASN A 214 6.11 3.06 27.89
C ASN A 214 6.17 2.88 26.36
N ILE A 215 5.35 3.62 25.62
CA ILE A 215 5.39 3.69 24.15
C ILE A 215 6.78 4.16 23.70
N GLU A 216 7.23 5.32 24.17
CA GLU A 216 8.54 5.88 23.82
C GLU A 216 9.71 4.97 24.21
N THR A 217 9.60 4.25 25.32
CA THR A 217 10.63 3.31 25.77
C THR A 217 10.72 2.11 24.84
N PHE A 218 9.60 1.49 24.49
CA PHE A 218 9.54 0.40 23.50
C PHE A 218 10.08 0.83 22.14
N GLU A 219 9.71 2.04 21.73
CA GLU A 219 10.09 2.65 20.47
C GLU A 219 11.57 2.99 20.38
N LYS A 220 12.15 3.50 21.47
CA LYS A 220 13.60 3.72 21.58
C LYS A 220 14.39 2.43 21.66
N GLN A 221 13.77 1.35 22.15
CA GLN A 221 14.52 0.14 22.48
C GLN A 221 14.67 -0.86 21.34
N ASN A 222 13.68 -1.13 20.45
CA ASN A 222 13.97 -2.14 19.41
C ASN A 222 13.04 -2.40 18.20
N LEU A 223 12.01 -1.64 17.86
CA LEU A 223 11.11 -2.10 16.78
C LEU A 223 10.67 -0.98 15.83
N PHE A 224 11.48 -0.77 14.78
CA PHE A 224 10.97 -0.10 13.58
C PHE A 224 9.74 -0.86 13.08
N THR A 225 8.68 -0.12 12.81
CA THR A 225 7.38 -0.69 12.41
C THR A 225 7.16 -0.62 10.89
N GLY A 226 8.07 0.08 10.20
CA GLY A 226 8.08 0.29 8.77
C GLY A 226 9.41 0.88 8.30
N ILE A 227 9.56 1.03 6.99
CA ILE A 227 10.67 1.74 6.35
C ILE A 227 10.06 2.86 5.51
N LEU A 228 10.60 4.06 5.66
CA LEU A 228 10.19 5.24 4.93
C LEU A 228 11.38 5.77 4.14
N ILE A 229 11.32 5.62 2.82
CA ILE A 229 12.36 6.12 1.93
C ILE A 229 12.00 7.55 1.53
N ASP A 230 12.81 8.53 1.92
CA ASP A 230 12.69 9.91 1.45
C ASP A 230 13.41 10.06 0.10
N ALA A 231 12.64 10.14 -0.97
CA ALA A 231 13.10 10.32 -2.35
C ALA A 231 12.61 11.63 -2.96
N ARG A 232 12.19 12.61 -2.14
CA ARG A 232 11.68 13.89 -2.62
C ARG A 232 12.71 14.72 -3.39
N ASP A 233 13.99 14.53 -3.10
CA ASP A 233 15.08 15.21 -3.81
C ASP A 233 15.42 14.53 -5.16
N ILE A 234 14.79 13.40 -5.50
CA ILE A 234 15.10 12.60 -6.68
C ILE A 234 14.10 12.92 -7.80
N THR A 235 14.46 13.87 -8.65
CA THR A 235 13.55 14.44 -9.67
C THR A 235 13.32 13.56 -10.89
N ASP A 236 14.18 12.58 -11.13
CA ASP A 236 14.11 11.68 -12.29
C ASP A 236 13.57 10.29 -11.93
N PHE A 237 13.00 10.12 -10.74
CA PHE A 237 12.41 8.85 -10.32
C PHE A 237 11.11 8.56 -11.06
N GLU A 238 11.00 7.35 -11.62
CA GLU A 238 9.80 6.85 -12.27
C GLU A 238 9.08 5.82 -11.39
N LEU A 239 7.78 6.05 -11.15
CA LEU A 239 6.93 5.15 -10.37
C LEU A 239 6.86 3.76 -10.99
N ALA A 240 7.02 2.74 -10.15
CA ALA A 240 6.91 1.34 -10.55
C ALA A 240 6.15 0.52 -9.50
N VAL A 241 5.57 -0.61 -9.92
CA VAL A 241 4.93 -1.57 -9.01
C VAL A 241 5.97 -2.20 -8.07
N ILE A 242 7.15 -2.52 -8.61
CA ILE A 242 8.27 -3.18 -7.95
C ILE A 242 9.53 -2.34 -8.19
N PRO A 243 9.66 -1.15 -7.56
CA PRO A 243 10.91 -0.42 -7.60
C PRO A 243 11.99 -1.19 -6.84
N THR A 244 13.26 -0.91 -7.14
CA THR A 244 14.39 -1.55 -6.47
C THR A 244 15.14 -0.53 -5.63
N ILE A 245 15.46 -0.89 -4.38
CA ILE A 245 16.37 -0.17 -3.50
C ILE A 245 17.72 -0.86 -3.60
N ARG A 246 18.76 -0.09 -3.88
CA ARG A 246 20.14 -0.56 -4.07
C ARG A 246 21.10 0.16 -3.14
N ASN A 247 22.24 -0.46 -2.86
CA ASN A 247 23.36 0.27 -2.27
C ASN A 247 24.22 0.96 -3.35
N LEU A 248 25.28 1.64 -2.93
CA LEU A 248 26.18 2.38 -3.84
C LEU A 248 26.96 1.47 -4.81
N LYS A 249 27.07 0.18 -4.53
CA LYS A 249 27.70 -0.81 -5.42
C LYS A 249 26.72 -1.36 -6.48
N GLY A 250 25.44 -0.98 -6.41
CA GLY A 250 24.38 -1.49 -7.28
C GLY A 250 23.76 -2.81 -6.82
N GLU A 251 24.13 -3.33 -5.64
CA GLU A 251 23.56 -4.56 -5.10
C GLU A 251 22.08 -4.33 -4.70
N LYS A 252 21.19 -5.27 -5.05
CA LYS A 252 19.75 -5.17 -4.74
C LYS A 252 19.54 -5.43 -3.24
N ILE A 253 19.01 -4.43 -2.53
CA ILE A 253 18.68 -4.51 -1.11
C ILE A 253 17.20 -4.86 -0.91
N TYR A 254 16.31 -4.24 -1.68
CA TYR A 254 14.87 -4.48 -1.57
C TYR A 254 14.10 -4.14 -2.86
N PRO A 255 13.18 -4.98 -3.36
CA PRO A 255 13.08 -6.40 -3.09
C PRO A 255 14.41 -7.11 -3.38
N GLY A 256 14.85 -7.92 -2.43
CA GLY A 256 16.09 -8.71 -2.47
C GLY A 256 15.86 -10.03 -1.73
N GLU A 257 16.92 -10.76 -1.38
CA GLU A 257 16.80 -12.12 -0.81
C GLU A 257 15.89 -12.24 0.43
N ILE A 258 15.87 -11.20 1.27
CA ILE A 258 15.08 -11.17 2.51
C ILE A 258 13.57 -11.10 2.23
N TYR A 259 13.16 -10.47 1.12
CA TYR A 259 11.76 -10.33 0.75
C TYR A 259 11.41 -11.28 -0.39
N SER A 260 10.55 -12.26 -0.10
CA SER A 260 10.02 -13.17 -1.11
C SER A 260 8.53 -12.96 -1.32
N PHE A 261 8.14 -12.87 -2.59
CA PHE A 261 6.74 -12.82 -3.02
C PHE A 261 5.99 -14.15 -2.78
N SER A 262 6.71 -15.26 -2.50
CA SER A 262 6.12 -16.59 -2.26
C SER A 262 5.57 -16.80 -0.85
N ASN A 263 5.87 -15.94 0.13
CA ASN A 263 5.45 -16.06 1.54
C ASN A 263 3.98 -15.67 1.79
N GLY A 264 3.09 -15.88 0.82
CA GLY A 264 1.64 -15.65 0.96
C GLY A 264 1.21 -14.19 1.06
N ARG A 265 2.14 -13.24 0.88
CA ARG A 265 1.89 -11.79 0.91
C ARG A 265 2.16 -11.20 -0.47
N MET A 266 1.36 -11.62 -1.45
CA MET A 266 1.40 -11.16 -2.85
C MET A 266 0.81 -9.75 -3.00
N LYS A 267 1.31 -8.81 -2.19
CA LYS A 267 0.97 -7.39 -2.25
C LYS A 267 2.13 -6.64 -2.88
N ARG A 268 1.87 -5.41 -3.33
CA ARG A 268 2.92 -4.51 -3.82
C ARG A 268 4.02 -4.38 -2.76
N PRO A 269 5.32 -4.38 -3.11
CA PRO A 269 6.41 -4.23 -2.16
C PRO A 269 6.49 -2.83 -1.54
N VAL A 270 6.03 -1.80 -2.24
CA VAL A 270 5.99 -0.42 -1.74
C VAL A 270 4.62 0.23 -1.94
N SER A 271 4.37 1.32 -1.21
CA SER A 271 3.39 2.36 -1.58
C SER A 271 4.08 3.72 -1.67
N TYR A 272 3.41 4.69 -2.30
CA TYR A 272 3.93 6.03 -2.51
C TYR A 272 3.08 7.11 -1.83
N ASP A 273 3.73 8.20 -1.46
CA ASP A 273 3.13 9.41 -0.89
C ASP A 273 3.91 10.64 -1.38
N PHE A 274 3.28 11.82 -1.45
CA PHE A 274 3.97 13.08 -1.75
C PHE A 274 4.47 13.79 -0.48
N SER A 275 3.93 13.41 0.67
CA SER A 275 4.08 14.13 1.93
C SER A 275 4.69 13.22 2.99
N MET A 276 5.85 13.63 3.51
CA MET A 276 6.47 12.95 4.64
C MET A 276 5.50 12.87 5.84
N LYS A 277 4.80 13.97 6.10
CA LYS A 277 3.83 14.07 7.20
C LYS A 277 2.65 13.10 7.04
N ASP A 278 2.22 12.81 5.83
CA ASP A 278 1.08 11.91 5.58
C ASP A 278 1.53 10.46 5.51
N ALA A 279 2.69 10.19 4.94
CA ALA A 279 3.33 8.89 4.99
C ALA A 279 3.50 8.38 6.43
N TRP A 280 3.91 9.25 7.36
CA TRP A 280 4.02 8.95 8.80
C TRP A 280 2.71 8.50 9.47
N LYS A 281 1.55 8.85 8.90
CA LYS A 281 0.23 8.42 9.41
C LYS A 281 -0.25 7.13 8.76
N ASN A 282 0.45 6.65 7.74
CA ASN A 282 0.01 5.52 6.95
C ASN A 282 0.17 4.21 7.72
N LYS A 283 -0.91 3.42 7.76
CA LYS A 283 -0.96 2.13 8.46
C LYS A 283 0.08 1.13 7.95
N ARG A 284 0.60 1.30 6.72
CA ARG A 284 1.57 0.41 6.08
C ARG A 284 2.93 0.40 6.80
N ILE A 285 3.44 1.58 7.14
CA ILE A 285 4.69 1.74 7.88
C ILE A 285 4.47 1.90 9.39
N ALA A 286 3.19 1.95 9.78
CA ALA A 286 2.74 2.07 11.15
C ALA A 286 3.41 3.27 11.84
N ALA A 287 3.61 3.18 13.14
CA ALA A 287 3.69 4.38 13.94
C ALA A 287 5.10 4.97 14.03
N HIS A 288 6.12 4.18 13.71
CA HIS A 288 7.56 4.48 13.85
C HIS A 288 8.37 3.83 12.71
N PRO A 289 8.41 4.47 11.54
CA PRO A 289 9.25 4.01 10.46
C PRO A 289 10.74 4.31 10.70
N LEU A 290 11.60 3.46 10.14
CA LEU A 290 12.99 3.82 9.87
C LEU A 290 13.02 4.75 8.66
N GLU A 291 13.44 5.99 8.84
CA GLU A 291 13.65 6.92 7.73
C GLU A 291 14.99 6.68 7.05
N ILE A 292 14.99 6.58 5.73
CA ILE A 292 16.19 6.41 4.91
C ILE A 292 16.12 7.41 3.76
N LYS A 293 17.17 8.22 3.62
CA LYS A 293 17.29 9.14 2.49
C LYS A 293 17.77 8.41 1.24
N ALA A 294 17.05 8.55 0.14
CA ALA A 294 17.52 8.17 -1.18
C ALA A 294 18.53 9.21 -1.70
N LEU A 295 19.55 8.72 -2.40
CA LEU A 295 20.67 9.54 -2.87
C LEU A 295 20.53 9.93 -4.35
N HIS A 296 20.09 9.00 -5.19
CA HIS A 296 19.90 9.15 -6.65
C HIS A 296 19.19 7.91 -7.20
N THR A 297 18.78 7.97 -8.47
CA THR A 297 18.41 6.77 -9.24
C THR A 297 19.66 6.01 -9.70
N TYR A 298 19.61 4.69 -9.80
CA TYR A 298 20.75 3.87 -10.21
C TYR A 298 20.95 3.93 -11.73
N GLU A 299 21.97 4.62 -12.20
CA GLU A 299 22.30 4.75 -13.63
C GLU A 299 21.06 5.21 -14.47
N ASN A 300 20.68 4.44 -15.49
CA ASN A 300 19.50 4.66 -16.33
C ASN A 300 18.24 3.96 -15.79
N ARG A 301 18.31 3.32 -14.61
CA ARG A 301 17.19 2.61 -13.99
C ARG A 301 16.39 3.57 -13.11
N LYS A 302 15.48 4.32 -13.72
CA LYS A 302 14.74 5.41 -13.06
C LYS A 302 13.77 4.98 -11.96
N SER A 303 13.47 3.68 -11.84
CA SER A 303 12.71 3.13 -10.70
C SER A 303 13.58 2.45 -9.65
N ASP A 304 14.90 2.55 -9.76
CA ASP A 304 15.84 1.96 -8.83
C ASP A 304 16.47 3.08 -7.98
N LEU A 305 16.13 3.17 -6.70
CA LEU A 305 16.68 4.16 -5.77
C LEU A 305 17.95 3.64 -5.10
N VAL A 306 18.96 4.49 -5.00
CA VAL A 306 20.21 4.20 -4.30
C VAL A 306 20.19 4.80 -2.90
N ILE A 307 20.56 4.00 -1.90
CA ILE A 307 20.71 4.42 -0.49
C ILE A 307 22.17 4.27 -0.04
N SER A 308 22.51 4.86 1.11
CA SER A 308 23.86 4.74 1.68
C SER A 308 24.19 3.30 2.07
N ASN A 309 25.47 2.94 2.06
CA ASN A 309 25.91 1.60 2.49
C ASN A 309 25.55 1.32 3.95
N ALA A 310 25.56 2.33 4.83
CA ALA A 310 25.16 2.18 6.22
C ALA A 310 23.66 1.84 6.35
N ALA A 311 22.81 2.50 5.56
CA ALA A 311 21.38 2.19 5.53
C ALA A 311 21.13 0.80 4.93
N ALA A 312 21.81 0.46 3.85
CA ALA A 312 21.73 -0.88 3.25
C ALA A 312 22.12 -1.97 4.25
N GLU A 313 23.26 -1.82 4.93
CA GLU A 313 23.74 -2.74 5.98
C GLU A 313 22.72 -2.89 7.11
N LEU A 314 22.13 -1.78 7.55
CA LEU A 314 21.09 -1.78 8.57
C LEU A 314 19.85 -2.60 8.15
N LEU A 315 19.44 -2.50 6.88
CA LEU A 315 18.31 -3.27 6.35
C LEU A 315 18.59 -4.79 6.26
N ILE A 316 19.85 -5.18 6.02
CA ILE A 316 20.24 -6.57 5.79
C ILE A 316 20.80 -7.30 7.02
N SER A 317 21.23 -6.59 8.05
CA SER A 317 21.91 -7.21 9.21
C SER A 317 21.08 -7.15 10.50
N ASN A 318 20.10 -6.25 10.60
CA ASN A 318 19.26 -6.15 11.78
C ASN A 318 18.04 -7.08 11.68
N GLU A 319 17.93 -8.07 12.58
CA GLU A 319 16.85 -9.07 12.58
C GLU A 319 15.45 -8.47 12.71
N HIS A 320 15.28 -7.41 13.49
CA HIS A 320 13.97 -6.75 13.63
C HIS A 320 13.56 -6.02 12.35
N ILE A 321 14.51 -5.37 11.68
CA ILE A 321 14.27 -4.69 10.40
C ILE A 321 14.03 -5.71 9.27
N LYS A 322 14.71 -6.85 9.27
CA LYS A 322 14.41 -7.96 8.34
C LYS A 322 12.95 -8.38 8.43
N GLU A 323 12.37 -8.43 9.63
CA GLU A 323 10.94 -8.71 9.78
C GLU A 323 10.06 -7.62 9.19
N VAL A 324 10.46 -6.34 9.22
CA VAL A 324 9.74 -5.25 8.53
C VAL A 324 9.83 -5.42 7.01
N VAL A 325 11.03 -5.72 6.50
CA VAL A 325 11.31 -5.98 5.08
C VAL A 325 10.47 -7.14 4.57
N LYS A 326 10.46 -8.29 5.27
CA LYS A 326 9.64 -9.47 4.94
C LYS A 326 8.14 -9.16 4.84
N ARG A 327 7.66 -8.18 5.61
CA ARG A 327 6.24 -7.79 5.66
C ARG A 327 5.83 -6.79 4.57
N ALA A 328 6.77 -6.33 3.73
CA ALA A 328 6.57 -5.25 2.75
C ALA A 328 6.07 -3.93 3.36
N SER A 329 6.45 -3.64 4.60
CA SER A 329 6.11 -2.40 5.31
C SER A 329 7.04 -1.27 4.88
N VAL A 330 7.05 -0.96 3.59
CA VAL A 330 7.91 0.06 2.97
C VAL A 330 7.05 1.10 2.26
N MET A 331 7.35 2.38 2.48
CA MET A 331 6.81 3.50 1.71
C MET A 331 7.93 4.35 1.14
N VAL A 332 7.66 4.96 -0.01
CA VAL A 332 8.56 5.89 -0.69
C VAL A 332 7.85 7.23 -0.81
N VAL A 333 8.47 8.29 -0.29
CA VAL A 333 7.97 9.66 -0.43
C VAL A 333 8.68 10.33 -1.58
N ILE A 334 7.92 10.85 -2.53
CA ILE A 334 8.45 11.47 -3.76
C ILE A 334 8.03 12.94 -3.84
N ALA A 335 8.67 13.70 -4.73
CA ALA A 335 8.22 15.05 -5.03
C ALA A 335 6.83 15.02 -5.71
N ASN A 336 6.03 16.06 -5.46
CA ASN A 336 4.81 16.36 -6.22
C ASN A 336 5.18 17.04 -7.54
#